data_AF-A0AA40B2E5-F1
#
_entry.id   AF-A0AA40B2E5-F1
#
_cell.length_a   1.000
_cell.length_b   1.000
_cell.length_c   1.000
_cell.angle_alpha   90.00
_cell.angle_beta   90.00
_cell.angle_gamma   90.00
#
_symmetry.space_group_name_H-M   'P 1'
#
loop_
_entity.id
_entity.type
_entity.pdbx_description
1 polymer ?
#
loop_
_entity_poly.entity_id
_entity_poly.type
_entity_poly.pdbx_seq_one_letter_code
_entity_poly.pdbx_strand_id
1 'polypeptide(L)'
;MTHATKKINSMETSIESAKASIRTHRARGTFAEGHQFIRNLPQEIRSLTSVAIEVAQLYLVQGQYTLAATTCEDQQPASGEEGAVLELLQAFIGIGRYSKLRTALKTAQRIGDAWHLDGQDEESKLSRQ
;
A
#
# COMPACT_ATOMS: atom_id res chain seq x y z
N MET A 1 -29.54 -16.40 -12.47
CA MET A 1 -28.73 -15.92 -11.32
C MET A 1 -27.25 -16.34 -11.37
N THR A 2 -26.77 -17.02 -12.43
CA THR A 2 -25.40 -17.59 -12.50
C THR A 2 -24.34 -16.72 -13.19
N HIS A 3 -24.73 -15.68 -13.92
CA HIS A 3 -23.78 -14.83 -14.66
C HIS A 3 -23.08 -13.76 -13.81
N ALA A 4 -23.72 -13.25 -12.76
CA ALA A 4 -23.15 -12.22 -11.89
C ALA A 4 -21.99 -12.78 -11.03
N THR A 5 -22.17 -13.98 -10.49
CA THR A 5 -21.18 -14.64 -9.62
C THR A 5 -19.89 -15.01 -10.38
N LYS A 6 -20.00 -15.41 -11.65
CA LYS A 6 -18.82 -15.69 -12.50
C LYS A 6 -18.02 -14.44 -12.83
N LYS A 7 -18.70 -13.29 -13.01
CA LYS A 7 -18.05 -12.00 -13.30
C LYS A 7 -17.33 -11.44 -12.07
N ILE A 8 -17.91 -11.61 -10.88
CA ILE A 8 -17.31 -11.19 -9.60
C ILE A 8 -16.03 -11.99 -9.32
N ASN A 9 -16.08 -13.32 -9.42
CA ASN A 9 -14.91 -14.18 -9.21
C ASN A 9 -13.78 -13.91 -10.22
N SER A 10 -14.13 -13.59 -11.47
CA SER A 10 -13.15 -13.22 -12.51
C SER A 10 -12.47 -11.88 -12.24
N MET A 11 -13.16 -10.94 -11.61
CA MET A 11 -12.63 -9.62 -11.30
C MET A 11 -11.72 -9.66 -10.07
N GLU A 12 -12.13 -10.36 -9.01
CA GLU A 12 -11.30 -10.58 -7.81
C GLU A 12 -9.98 -11.28 -8.16
N THR A 13 -10.03 -12.31 -9.01
CA THR A 13 -8.83 -12.99 -9.52
C THR A 13 -7.90 -12.02 -10.26
N SER A 14 -8.46 -11.08 -11.01
CA SER A 14 -7.69 -10.06 -11.74
C SER A 14 -7.03 -9.05 -10.80
N ILE A 15 -7.68 -8.70 -9.68
CA ILE A 15 -7.15 -7.75 -8.68
C ILE A 15 -5.98 -8.38 -7.94
N GLU A 16 -6.14 -9.61 -7.43
CA GLU A 16 -5.06 -10.31 -6.74
C GLU A 16 -3.88 -10.62 -7.66
N SER A 17 -4.14 -10.95 -8.93
CA SER A 17 -3.08 -11.12 -9.94
C SER A 17 -2.32 -9.81 -10.19
N ALA A 18 -3.01 -8.66 -10.24
CA ALA A 18 -2.37 -7.36 -10.39
C ALA A 18 -1.47 -7.03 -9.19
N LYS A 19 -1.97 -7.22 -7.96
CA LYS A 19 -1.21 -7.03 -6.72
C LYS A 19 0.03 -7.93 -6.69
N ALA A 20 -0.14 -9.22 -6.99
CA ALA A 20 0.96 -10.19 -7.02
C ALA A 20 2.03 -9.82 -8.04
N SER A 21 1.63 -9.34 -9.22
CA SER A 21 2.56 -8.90 -10.27
C SER A 21 3.35 -7.67 -9.83
N ILE A 22 2.70 -6.67 -9.25
CA ILE A 22 3.37 -5.46 -8.71
C ILE A 22 4.35 -5.83 -7.60
N ARG A 23 3.95 -6.69 -6.65
CA ARG A 23 4.83 -7.21 -5.59
C ARG A 23 6.05 -7.92 -6.17
N THR A 24 5.85 -8.73 -7.21
CA THR A 24 6.92 -9.46 -7.89
C THR A 24 7.92 -8.50 -8.55
N HIS A 25 7.43 -7.48 -9.27
CA HIS A 25 8.29 -6.46 -9.86
C HIS A 25 9.09 -5.69 -8.81
N ARG A 26 8.43 -5.31 -7.70
CA ARG A 26 9.09 -4.65 -6.56
C ARG A 26 10.18 -5.53 -5.95
N ALA A 27 9.89 -6.79 -5.66
CA ALA A 27 10.82 -7.73 -5.03
C ALA A 27 12.03 -8.06 -5.92
N ARG A 28 11.85 -8.08 -7.25
CA ARG A 28 12.92 -8.36 -8.22
C ARG A 28 13.69 -7.11 -8.66
N GLY A 29 13.27 -5.92 -8.26
CA GLY A 29 13.85 -4.67 -8.74
C GLY A 29 13.58 -4.37 -10.22
N THR A 30 12.63 -5.06 -10.87
CA THR A 30 12.24 -4.83 -12.28
C THR A 30 11.24 -3.69 -12.37
N PHE A 31 11.73 -2.52 -12.01
CA PHE A 31 10.98 -1.30 -11.74
C PHE A 31 10.37 -0.67 -12.98
N ALA A 32 11.11 -0.66 -14.10
CA ALA A 32 10.63 -0.11 -15.36
C ALA A 32 9.49 -0.96 -15.92
N GLU A 33 9.63 -2.28 -15.87
CA GLU A 33 8.60 -3.24 -16.26
C GLU A 33 7.39 -3.14 -15.34
N GLY A 34 7.61 -2.99 -14.02
CA GLY A 34 6.54 -2.76 -13.07
C GLY A 34 5.74 -1.48 -13.35
N HIS A 35 6.42 -0.38 -13.67
CA HIS A 35 5.75 0.87 -14.07
C HIS A 35 4.96 0.69 -15.37
N GLN A 36 5.53 0.02 -16.37
CA GLN A 36 4.82 -0.27 -17.63
C GLN A 36 3.59 -1.15 -17.40
N PHE A 37 3.70 -2.17 -16.55
CA PHE A 37 2.59 -3.02 -16.14
C PHE A 37 1.46 -2.18 -15.51
N ILE A 38 1.78 -1.30 -14.56
CA ILE A 38 0.81 -0.43 -13.89
C ILE A 38 0.12 0.52 -14.89
N ARG A 39 0.85 1.05 -15.87
CA ARG A 39 0.26 1.90 -16.93
C ARG A 39 -0.71 1.16 -17.83
N ASN A 40 -0.52 -0.15 -18.00
CA ASN A 40 -1.36 -1.00 -18.82
C ASN A 40 -2.56 -1.58 -18.05
N LEU A 41 -2.63 -1.41 -16.73
CA LEU A 41 -3.78 -1.85 -15.95
C LEU A 41 -5.02 -1.00 -16.26
N PRO A 42 -6.23 -1.61 -16.29
CA PRO A 42 -7.47 -0.86 -16.35
C PRO A 42 -7.58 0.14 -15.20
N GLN A 43 -8.16 1.32 -15.49
CA GLN A 43 -8.28 2.39 -14.51
C GLN A 43 -9.06 1.93 -13.27
N GLU A 44 -10.09 1.11 -13.48
CA GLU A 44 -10.98 0.60 -12.43
C GLU A 44 -10.24 -0.30 -11.43
N ILE A 45 -9.21 -1.02 -11.88
CA ILE A 45 -8.36 -1.86 -11.03
C ILE A 45 -7.32 -0.97 -10.32
N ARG A 46 -6.71 -0.04 -11.06
CA ARG A 46 -5.69 0.87 -10.52
C ARG A 46 -6.24 1.81 -9.44
N SER A 47 -7.53 2.17 -9.53
CA SER A 47 -8.21 3.02 -8.55
C SER A 47 -8.66 2.28 -7.29
N LEU A 48 -8.47 0.97 -7.18
CA LEU A 48 -8.77 0.24 -5.95
C LEU A 48 -7.67 0.52 -4.92
N THR A 49 -8.07 0.87 -3.70
CA THR A 49 -7.15 1.20 -2.59
C THR A 49 -6.09 0.13 -2.38
N SER A 50 -6.49 -1.14 -2.37
CA SER A 50 -5.60 -2.30 -2.21
C SER A 50 -4.52 -2.42 -3.30
N VAL A 51 -4.82 -1.99 -4.53
CA VAL A 51 -3.87 -1.97 -5.66
C VAL A 51 -3.01 -0.70 -5.59
N ALA A 52 -3.62 0.44 -5.28
CA ALA A 52 -2.92 1.73 -5.14
C ALA A 52 -1.85 1.69 -4.05
N ILE A 53 -2.08 0.98 -2.94
CA ILE A 53 -1.08 0.70 -1.90
C ILE A 53 0.16 0.02 -2.51
N GLU A 54 -0.02 -1.02 -3.32
CA GLU A 54 1.10 -1.75 -3.94
C GLU A 54 1.86 -0.88 -4.96
N VAL A 55 1.12 -0.07 -5.74
CA VAL A 55 1.69 0.88 -6.69
C VAL A 55 2.53 1.93 -5.97
N ALA A 56 2.00 2.53 -4.91
CA ALA A 56 2.70 3.55 -4.11
C ALA A 56 3.98 2.97 -3.48
N GLN A 57 3.92 1.75 -2.95
CA GLN A 57 5.09 1.05 -2.41
C GLN A 57 6.15 0.77 -3.48
N LEU A 58 5.76 0.39 -4.71
CA LEU A 58 6.71 0.19 -5.81
C LEU A 58 7.41 1.50 -6.18
N TYR A 59 6.69 2.62 -6.27
CA TYR A 59 7.30 3.93 -6.55
C TYR A 59 8.17 4.45 -5.39
N LEU A 60 7.79 4.16 -4.15
CA LEU A 60 8.60 4.50 -2.97
C LEU A 60 9.97 3.84 -3.01
N VAL A 61 10.03 2.53 -3.29
CA VAL A 61 11.30 1.79 -3.36
C VAL A 61 12.21 2.33 -4.49
N GLN A 62 11.62 2.90 -5.54
CA GLN A 62 12.36 3.56 -6.62
C GLN A 62 12.83 4.99 -6.28
N GLY A 63 12.46 5.53 -5.12
CA GLY A 63 12.69 6.94 -4.78
C GLY A 63 11.81 7.92 -5.55
N GLN A 64 10.76 7.44 -6.25
CA GLN A 64 9.82 8.26 -7.01
C GLN A 64 8.72 8.82 -6.11
N TYR A 65 9.11 9.62 -5.11
CA TYR A 65 8.20 10.07 -4.06
C TYR A 65 7.00 10.89 -4.56
N THR A 66 7.16 11.67 -5.64
CA THR A 66 6.04 12.42 -6.23
C THR A 66 4.99 11.49 -6.80
N LEU A 67 5.38 10.45 -7.55
CA LEU A 67 4.45 9.47 -8.11
C LEU A 67 3.78 8.62 -7.03
N ALA A 68 4.53 8.24 -5.99
CA ALA A 68 3.96 7.59 -4.82
C ALA A 68 2.92 8.48 -4.12
N ALA A 69 3.21 9.77 -3.95
CA ALA A 69 2.28 10.72 -3.34
C ALA A 69 0.98 10.84 -4.14
N THR A 70 1.08 11.10 -5.44
CA THR A 70 -0.09 11.24 -6.32
C THR A 70 -0.95 9.98 -6.28
N THR A 71 -0.33 8.79 -6.31
CA THR A 71 -1.04 7.52 -6.20
C THR A 71 -1.88 7.44 -4.92
N CYS A 72 -1.32 7.89 -3.78
CA CYS A 72 -2.04 7.89 -2.51
C CYS A 72 -3.07 9.01 -2.37
N GLU A 73 -2.81 10.19 -2.95
CA GLU A 73 -3.71 11.36 -2.91
C GLU A 73 -4.95 11.15 -3.77
N ASP A 74 -4.84 10.39 -4.86
CA ASP A 74 -5.96 10.03 -5.76
C ASP A 74 -6.94 9.02 -5.12
N GLN A 75 -6.63 8.46 -3.96
CA GLN A 75 -7.51 7.52 -3.26
C GLN A 75 -8.55 8.25 -2.42
N GLN A 76 -9.78 7.74 -2.45
CA GLN A 76 -10.80 8.15 -1.49
C GLN A 76 -10.42 7.66 -0.08
N PRO A 77 -10.83 8.38 0.98
CA PRO A 77 -10.65 7.92 2.35
C PRO A 77 -11.22 6.52 2.53
N ALA A 78 -10.36 5.56 2.84
CA ALA A 78 -10.76 4.18 3.14
C ALA A 78 -10.78 3.98 4.65
N SER A 79 -11.72 3.18 5.15
CA SER A 79 -11.76 2.76 6.55
C SER A 79 -11.06 1.41 6.75
N GLY A 80 -10.66 1.10 7.98
CA GLY A 80 -10.04 -0.18 8.31
C GLY A 80 -8.56 -0.23 7.96
N GLU A 81 -8.06 -1.45 7.72
CA GLU A 81 -6.62 -1.71 7.56
C GLU A 81 -6.02 -0.98 6.36
N GLU A 82 -6.65 -1.07 5.18
CA GLU A 82 -6.16 -0.42 3.96
C GLU A 82 -6.11 1.11 4.10
N GLY A 83 -7.07 1.69 4.81
CA GLY A 83 -7.07 3.11 5.15
C GLY A 83 -5.87 3.52 6.01
N ALA A 84 -5.63 2.76 7.08
CA ALA A 84 -4.48 3.01 7.95
C ALA A 84 -3.14 2.85 7.22
N VAL A 85 -3.01 1.83 6.35
CA VAL A 85 -1.82 1.63 5.52
C VAL A 85 -1.61 2.82 4.58
N LEU A 86 -2.68 3.32 3.96
CA LEU A 86 -2.60 4.49 3.09
C LEU A 86 -2.17 5.74 3.86
N GLU A 87 -2.72 5.98 5.05
CA GLU A 87 -2.30 7.10 5.92
C GLU A 87 -0.82 7.00 6.32
N LEU A 88 -0.35 5.79 6.67
CA LEU A 88 1.06 5.55 6.98
C LEU A 88 1.96 5.81 5.77
N LEU A 89 1.56 5.37 4.57
CA LEU A 89 2.29 5.62 3.33
C LEU A 89 2.37 7.11 3.02
N GLN A 90 1.25 7.84 3.10
CA GLN A 90 1.23 9.29 2.90
C GLN A 90 2.12 10.02 3.90
N ALA A 91 2.08 9.63 5.17
CA ALA A 91 2.94 10.17 6.21
C ALA A 91 4.43 9.92 5.89
N PHE A 92 4.80 8.70 5.53
CA PHE A 92 6.17 8.31 5.17
C PHE A 92 6.67 9.07 3.93
N ILE A 93 5.85 9.16 2.88
CA ILE A 93 6.15 9.95 1.69
C ILE A 93 6.36 11.43 2.07
N GLY A 94 5.55 11.96 2.97
CA GLY A 94 5.70 13.33 3.51
C GLY A 94 7.04 13.56 4.21
N ILE A 95 7.58 12.55 4.93
CA ILE A 95 8.94 12.59 5.47
C ILE A 95 9.96 12.65 4.33
N GLY A 96 9.87 11.69 3.39
CA GLY A 96 10.85 11.55 2.31
C GLY A 96 10.93 12.77 1.39
N ARG A 97 9.78 13.40 1.10
CA ARG A 97 9.69 14.57 0.21
C ARG A 97 10.05 15.89 0.88
N TYR A 98 9.61 16.08 2.12
CA TYR A 98 9.58 17.40 2.75
C TYR A 98 10.30 17.46 4.10
N SER A 99 10.98 16.39 4.50
CA SER A 99 11.63 16.26 5.82
C SER A 99 10.68 16.53 6.99
N LYS A 100 9.37 16.30 6.81
CA LYS A 100 8.32 16.52 7.82
C LYS A 100 8.23 15.38 8.85
N LEU A 101 9.38 14.99 9.39
CA LEU A 101 9.56 13.83 10.28
C LEU A 101 8.59 13.84 11.47
N ARG A 102 8.41 15.00 12.13
CA ARG A 102 7.57 15.12 13.32
C ARG A 102 6.09 14.82 13.05
N THR A 103 5.54 15.29 11.94
CA THR A 103 4.12 15.08 11.59
C THR A 103 3.85 13.61 11.28
N ALA A 104 4.78 12.97 10.58
CA ALA A 104 4.65 11.58 10.22
C ALA A 104 4.81 10.64 11.42
N LEU A 105 5.76 10.90 12.31
CA LEU A 105 5.90 10.15 13.56
C LEU A 105 4.64 10.25 14.43
N LYS A 106 4.01 11.43 14.53
CA LYS A 106 2.72 11.58 15.22
C LYS A 106 1.60 10.76 14.59
N THR A 107 1.59 10.67 13.26
CA THR A 107 0.58 9.88 12.54
C THR A 107 0.79 8.39 12.79
N ALA A 108 2.04 7.92 12.70
CA ALA A 108 2.40 6.54 13.01
C ALA A 108 2.05 6.18 14.47
N GLN A 109 2.37 7.04 15.44
CA GLN A 109 2.02 6.84 16.84
C GLN A 109 0.51 6.69 17.02
N ARG A 110 -0.29 7.60 16.45
CA ARG A 110 -1.76 7.55 16.54
C ARG A 110 -2.33 6.24 16.02
N ILE A 111 -1.79 5.72 14.91
CA ILE A 111 -2.23 4.45 14.32
C ILE A 111 -1.79 3.29 15.21
N GLY A 112 -0.55 3.32 15.73
CA GLY A 112 -0.06 2.33 16.69
C GLY A 112 -0.90 2.26 17.95
N ASP A 113 -1.24 3.41 18.55
CA ASP A 113 -2.10 3.51 19.73
C ASP A 113 -3.50 2.95 19.45
N ALA A 114 -4.08 3.28 18.29
CA ALA A 114 -5.41 2.80 17.90
C ALA A 114 -5.45 1.28 17.72
N TRP A 115 -4.33 0.65 17.36
CA TRP A 115 -4.21 -0.79 17.12
C TRP A 115 -3.58 -1.55 18.28
N HIS A 116 -3.29 -0.89 19.41
CA HIS A 116 -2.57 -1.47 20.54
C HIS A 116 -1.29 -2.20 20.09
N LEU A 117 -0.55 -1.60 19.15
CA LEU A 117 0.79 -2.07 18.74
C LEU A 117 1.82 -1.71 19.82
N ASP A 118 1.49 -2.04 21.06
CA ASP A 118 2.41 -2.00 22.17
C ASP A 118 3.36 -3.16 21.90
N GLY A 119 4.65 -2.91 21.71
CA GLY A 119 5.65 -3.91 21.27
C GLY A 119 5.92 -5.08 22.24
N GLN A 120 4.92 -5.54 22.98
CA GLN A 120 4.99 -6.56 24.02
C GLN A 120 5.02 -8.00 23.50
N ASP A 121 4.74 -8.23 22.21
CA ASP A 121 4.48 -9.59 21.70
C ASP A 121 5.72 -10.43 21.33
N GLU A 122 6.90 -9.82 21.16
CA GLU A 122 8.11 -10.56 20.74
C GLU A 122 9.27 -10.53 21.77
N GLU A 123 9.47 -9.46 22.54
CA GLU A 123 10.50 -9.44 23.61
C GLU A 123 10.14 -10.32 24.82
N SER A 124 8.84 -10.51 25.11
CA SER A 124 8.37 -11.33 26.23
C SER A 124 8.61 -12.84 26.03
N LYS A 125 8.81 -13.30 24.78
CA LYS A 125 9.07 -14.72 24.47
C LYS A 125 10.55 -15.09 24.61
N LEU A 126 11.46 -14.14 24.45
CA LEU A 126 12.91 -14.36 24.57
C LEU A 126 13.42 -14.35 26.02
N SER A 127 12.62 -13.85 26.97
CA SER A 127 12.99 -13.78 28.39
C SER A 127 12.50 -14.98 29.23
N ARG A 128 11.98 -16.04 28.57
CA ARG A 128 11.44 -17.26 29.23
C ARG A 128 12.12 -18.57 28.78
N GLN A 129 13.26 -18.49 28.08
CA GLN A 129 14.16 -19.64 27.83
C GLN A 129 15.43 -19.47 28.64
#